data_AF-A0A2V6CQI8-F1
#
_entry.id   AF-A0A2V6CQI8-F1
#
_cell.length_a   1.000
_cell.length_b   1.000
_cell.length_c   1.000
_cell.angle_alpha   90.00
_cell.angle_beta   90.00
_cell.angle_gamma   90.00
#
_symmetry.space_group_name_H-M   'P 1'
#
loop_
_entity.id
_entity.type
_entity.pdbx_description
1 polymer ?
#
loop_
_entity_poly.entity_id
_entity_poly.type
_entity_poly.pdbx_seq_one_letter_code
_entity_poly.pdbx_strand_id
1 'polypeptide(L)' 'MRQRNPATSSSQARRWAVRLTACVEQVLAAHPDADPDNVRHTLILLEQPPLERLQRSLIRGRTAALRATFG' A
#
# COMPACT_ATOMS: atom_id res chain seq x y z
N MET A 1 19.80 17.96 13.88
CA MET A 1 19.32 16.58 13.67
C MET A 1 18.23 16.27 14.70
N ARG A 2 16.95 16.14 14.31
CA ARG A 2 15.89 15.73 15.26
C ARG A 2 15.89 14.21 15.36
N GLN A 3 16.26 13.67 16.53
CA GLN A 3 16.09 12.25 16.81
C GLN A 3 14.59 11.92 16.77
N ARG A 4 14.17 11.04 15.84
CA ARG A 4 12.82 10.46 15.82
C ARG A 4 12.74 9.47 16.99
N ASN A 5 11.87 9.76 17.94
CA ASN A 5 11.66 8.90 19.11
C ASN A 5 11.00 7.57 18.67
N PRO A 6 11.65 6.41 18.82
CA PRO A 6 11.18 5.13 18.27
C PRO A 6 9.86 4.63 18.93
N ALA A 7 9.59 5.02 20.18
CA ALA A 7 8.33 4.69 20.86
C ALA A 7 7.11 5.42 20.27
N THR A 8 7.30 6.65 19.77
CA THR A 8 6.25 7.37 19.04
C THR A 8 5.96 6.67 17.69
N SER A 9 7.00 6.12 17.05
CA SER A 9 6.91 5.40 15.79
C SER A 9 6.06 4.12 15.89
N SER A 10 6.25 3.30 16.94
CA SER A 10 5.49 2.04 17.09
C SER A 10 4.00 2.28 17.35
N SER A 11 3.66 3.25 18.20
CA SER A 11 2.26 3.61 18.46
C SER A 11 1.59 4.25 17.23
N GLN A 12 2.33 5.04 16.46
CA GLN A 12 1.86 5.64 15.22
C GLN A 12 1.66 4.58 14.13
N ALA A 13 2.58 3.64 13.99
CA ALA A 13 2.46 2.50 13.09
C ALA A 13 1.24 1.63 13.43
N ARG A 14 0.98 1.38 14.72
CA ARG A 14 -0.21 0.63 15.16
C ARG A 14 -1.50 1.38 14.82
N ARG A 15 -1.58 2.68 15.09
CA ARG A 15 -2.77 3.50 14.73
C ARG A 15 -2.99 3.54 13.22
N TRP A 16 -1.89 3.63 12.46
CA TRP A 16 -1.95 3.56 11.00
C TRP A 16 -2.49 2.21 10.53
N ALA A 17 -1.97 1.10 11.04
CA ALA A 17 -2.41 -0.25 10.68
C ALA A 17 -3.90 -0.46 10.97
N VAL A 18 -4.39 -0.01 12.13
CA VAL A 18 -5.83 -0.09 12.48
C VAL A 18 -6.70 0.67 11.48
N ARG A 19 -6.30 1.89 11.09
CA ARG A 19 -7.04 2.68 10.09
C ARG A 19 -7.00 2.02 8.70
N LEU A 20 -5.85 1.47 8.31
CA LEU A 20 -5.70 0.76 7.05
C LEU A 20 -6.63 -0.45 6.99
N THR A 21 -6.66 -1.28 8.03
CA THR A 21 -7.57 -2.43 8.11
C THR A 21 -9.03 -2.01 8.00
N ALA A 22 -9.45 -0.97 8.73
CA ALA A 22 -10.82 -0.47 8.65
C ALA A 22 -11.20 0.02 7.24
N CYS A 23 -10.28 0.68 6.52
CA CYS A 23 -10.52 1.06 5.12
C CYS A 23 -10.62 -0.15 4.19
N VAL A 24 -9.79 -1.19 4.39
CA VAL A 24 -9.88 -2.44 3.61
C VAL A 24 -11.25 -3.08 3.80
N GLU A 25 -11.72 -3.20 5.04
CA GLU A 25 -13.04 -3.75 5.35
C GLU A 25 -14.18 -2.97 4.70
N GLN A 26 -14.11 -1.64 4.70
CA GLN A 26 -15.10 -0.79 4.03
C GLN A 26 -15.15 -1.01 2.51
N VAL A 27 -13.98 -1.11 1.87
CA VAL A 27 -13.90 -1.35 0.42
C VAL A 27 -14.43 -2.74 0.07
N LEU A 28 -14.07 -3.78 0.83
CA LEU A 28 -14.55 -5.14 0.59
C LEU A 28 -16.05 -5.28 0.87
N ALA A 29 -16.60 -4.53 1.82
CA ALA A 29 -18.04 -4.49 2.05
C ALA A 29 -18.79 -3.89 0.85
N ALA A 30 -18.21 -2.88 0.18
CA ALA A 30 -18.78 -2.27 -1.02
C ALA A 30 -18.50 -3.08 -2.31
N HIS A 31 -17.39 -3.82 -2.34
CA HIS A 31 -16.91 -4.58 -3.49
C HIS A 31 -16.45 -5.98 -3.05
N PRO A 32 -17.39 -6.92 -2.83
CA PRO A 32 -17.08 -8.25 -2.27
C PRO A 32 -16.24 -9.15 -3.19
N ASP A 33 -16.19 -8.83 -4.48
CA ASP A 33 -15.43 -9.51 -5.53
C ASP A 33 -13.98 -9.03 -5.64
N ALA A 34 -13.63 -7.93 -4.95
CA ALA A 34 -12.28 -7.39 -4.97
C ALA A 34 -11.31 -8.29 -4.18
N ASP A 35 -10.10 -8.46 -4.74
CA ASP A 35 -9.03 -9.17 -4.06
C ASP A 35 -8.52 -8.36 -2.83
N PRO A 36 -8.57 -8.91 -1.61
CA PRO A 36 -8.20 -8.19 -0.38
C PRO A 36 -6.76 -7.65 -0.38
N ASP A 37 -5.84 -8.38 -1.00
CA ASP A 37 -4.43 -8.03 -1.02
C ASP A 37 -4.15 -6.89 -2.01
N ASN A 38 -4.85 -6.90 -3.16
CA ASN A 38 -4.84 -5.78 -4.10
C ASN A 38 -5.46 -4.52 -3.49
N VAL A 39 -6.56 -4.64 -2.74
CA VAL A 39 -7.18 -3.52 -2.02
C VAL A 39 -6.20 -2.92 -1.01
N ARG A 40 -5.63 -3.75 -0.13
CA ARG A 40 -4.64 -3.32 0.86
C ARG A 40 -3.42 -2.66 0.20
N HIS A 41 -2.86 -3.28 -0.83
CA HIS A 41 -1.70 -2.75 -1.54
C HIS A 41 -2.00 -1.39 -2.19
N THR A 42 -3.17 -1.25 -2.80
CA THR A 42 -3.60 -0.01 -3.45
C THR A 42 -3.79 1.11 -2.43
N LEU A 43 -4.43 0.84 -1.30
CA LEU A 43 -4.60 1.83 -0.22
C LEU A 43 -3.25 2.33 0.31
N ILE A 44 -2.26 1.45 0.47
CA ILE A 44 -0.89 1.85 0.87
C ILE A 44 -0.22 2.73 -0.21
N LEU A 45 -0.43 2.43 -1.49
CA LEU A 45 0.09 3.25 -2.58
C LEU A 45 -0.57 4.63 -2.63
N LEU A 46 -1.85 4.74 -2.28
CA LEU A 46 -2.58 6.01 -2.31
C LEU A 46 -2.09 7.01 -1.26
N GLU A 47 -1.44 6.55 -0.18
CA GLU A 47 -0.80 7.43 0.80
C GLU A 47 0.50 8.09 0.29
N GLN A 48 1.05 7.62 -0.83
CA GLN A 48 2.26 8.19 -1.42
C GLN A 48 1.96 9.39 -2.31
N PRO A 49 2.91 10.34 -2.44
CA PRO A 49 2.84 11.40 -3.44
C PRO A 49 2.58 10.82 -4.85
N PRO A 50 1.82 11.52 -5.71
CA PRO A 50 1.44 11.00 -7.03
C PRO A 50 2.62 10.53 -7.88
N LEU A 51 3.75 11.25 -7.82
CA LEU A 51 4.96 10.89 -8.55
C LEU A 51 5.58 9.58 -8.05
N GLU A 52 5.69 9.40 -6.74
CA GLU A 52 6.24 8.17 -6.14
C GLU A 52 5.35 6.96 -6.47
N ARG A 53 4.02 7.16 -6.41
CA ARG A 53 3.04 6.13 -6.79
C ARG A 53 3.21 5.71 -8.25
N LEU A 54 3.30 6.67 -9.17
CA LEU A 54 3.51 6.40 -10.60
C LEU A 54 4.81 5.62 -10.85
N GLN A 55 5.91 6.05 -10.22
CA GLN A 55 7.20 5.37 -10.33
C GLN A 55 7.11 3.90 -9.88
N ARG A 56 6.46 3.63 -8.73
CA ARG A 56 6.28 2.25 -8.25
C ARG A 56 5.42 1.41 -9.19
N SER A 57 4.33 1.97 -9.72
CA SER A 57 3.47 1.29 -10.69
C SER A 57 4.23 0.92 -11.96
N LEU A 58 5.05 1.84 -12.50
CA LEU A 58 5.88 1.59 -13.69
C LEU A 58 6.94 0.51 -13.44
N ILE A 59 7.61 0.54 -12.28
CA ILE A 59 8.59 -0.49 -11.90
C ILE A 59 7.92 -1.87 -11.83
N ARG A 60 6.76 -1.97 -11.16
CA ARG A 60 6.01 -3.23 -11.06
C ARG A 60 5.58 -3.75 -12.44
N GLY A 61 5.08 -2.87 -13.30
CA GLY A 61 4.70 -3.20 -14.67
C GLY A 61 5.88 -3.73 -15.49
N ARG A 62 7.05 -3.08 -15.40
CA ARG A 62 8.28 -3.53 -16.06
C ARG A 62 8.71 -4.92 -15.58
N THR A 63 8.70 -5.18 -14.27
CA THR A 63 9.06 -6.50 -13.73
C THR A 63 8.09 -7.59 -14.20
N ALA A 64 6.79 -7.31 -14.24
CA ALA A 64 5.80 -8.25 -14.75
C ALA A 64 6.02 -8.57 -16.24
N ALA A 65 6.29 -7.55 -17.06
CA ALA A 65 6.59 -7.74 -18.48
C ALA A 65 7.84 -8.61 -18.71
N LEU A 66 8.94 -8.34 -17.99
CA LEU A 66 10.16 -9.14 -18.09
C LEU A 66 9.95 -10.60 -17.71
N ARG A 67 9.16 -10.88 -16.67
CA ARG A 67 8.81 -12.25 -16.27
C ARG A 67 7.98 -12.98 -17.32
N ALA A 68 7.09 -12.28 -18.03
CA ALA A 68 6.27 -12.87 -19.08
C ALA A 68 7.07 -13.13 -20.38
N THR A 69 8.12 -12.35 -20.65
CA THR A 69 8.94 -12.49 -21.86
C THR A 69 10.02 -13.57 -21.73
N PHE A 70 10.52 -13.84 -20.53
CA PHE A 70 11.68 -14.72 -20.30
C PHE A 70 11.42 -15.86 -19.30
N GLY A 71 10.15 -16.10 -18.94
CA GLY A 71 9.71 -17.11 -17.97
C GLY A 71 8.96 -18.27 -18.60
#